data_AF-A0A4Y2T1F2-F1
#
_entry.id   AF-A0A4Y2T1F2-F1
#
_cell.length_a   1.000
_cell.length_b   1.000
_cell.length_c   1.000
_cell.angle_alpha   90.00
_cell.angle_beta   90.00
_cell.angle_gamma   90.00
#
_symmetry.space_group_name_H-M   'P 1'
#
loop_
_entity.id
_entity.type
_entity.pdbx_description
1 polymer ?
#
loop_
_entity_poly.entity_id
_entity_poly.type
_entity_poly.pdbx_seq_one_letter_code
_entity_poly.pdbx_strand_id
1 'polypeptide(L)'
;MKDAESLVECILNQLRNDVMDLDDCYDNEAVMAGYKTGVQKRITEKNNLAIFINCDNHSLNLVGVHSAKQDPVMVTFFGTIQALYVFFSRSTSRWEKVVSTIPITVKSESERRWSSRKEALKLVTKYLDDLLDLLHNMVEDADEILETISDAKNLCNRMLICDFLTLLGF
;
A
#
# COMPACT_ATOMS: atom_id res chain seq x y z
N MET A 1 6.22 6.28 19.05
CA MET A 1 6.06 7.44 18.15
C MET A 1 7.12 8.44 18.55
N LYS A 2 8.09 8.77 17.69
CA LYS A 2 9.08 9.83 18.00
C LYS A 2 8.37 11.17 17.83
N ASP A 3 8.40 12.04 18.83
CA ASP A 3 7.86 13.38 18.71
C ASP A 3 8.76 14.27 17.84
N ALA A 4 8.24 15.41 17.37
CA ALA A 4 8.95 16.30 16.47
C ALA A 4 10.25 16.88 17.07
N GLU A 5 10.32 16.98 18.40
CA GLU A 5 11.50 17.49 19.09
C GLU A 5 12.65 16.48 19.05
N SER A 6 12.36 15.22 19.38
CA SER A 6 13.30 14.10 19.26
C SER A 6 13.86 13.96 17.84
N LEU A 7 13.01 14.19 16.82
CA LEU A 7 13.41 14.11 15.42
C LEU A 7 14.33 15.26 15.00
N VAL A 8 14.06 16.49 15.44
CA VAL A 8 14.96 17.63 15.19
C VAL A 8 16.33 17.38 15.81
N GLU A 9 16.38 16.86 17.03
CA GLU A 9 17.65 16.56 17.69
C GLU A 9 18.44 15.47 16.96
N CYS A 10 17.77 14.40 16.52
CA CYS A 10 18.41 13.38 15.67
C CYS A 10 18.97 13.98 14.37
N ILE A 11 18.21 14.84 13.68
CA ILE A 11 18.65 15.47 12.42
C ILE A 11 19.90 16.33 12.67
N LEU A 12 19.89 17.18 13.69
CA LEU A 12 21.01 18.06 14.00
C LEU A 12 22.27 17.30 14.41
N ASN A 13 22.12 16.23 15.19
CA ASN A 13 23.25 15.39 15.57
C ASN A 13 23.83 14.65 14.36
N GLN A 14 22.97 14.18 13.44
CA GLN A 14 23.43 13.52 12.22
C GLN A 14 24.18 14.49 11.30
N LEU A 15 23.64 15.68 11.05
CA LEU A 15 24.31 16.73 10.24
C LEU A 15 25.69 17.10 10.81
N ARG A 16 25.81 17.19 12.15
CA ARG A 16 27.10 17.42 12.82
C ARG A 16 28.10 16.29 12.59
N ASN A 17 27.63 15.04 12.64
CA ASN A 17 28.49 13.87 12.38
C ASN A 17 28.95 13.82 10.92
N ASP A 18 28.07 14.22 10.00
CA ASP A 18 28.33 14.21 8.56
C ASP A 18 29.05 15.47 8.06
N VAL A 19 29.33 16.43 8.95
CA VAL A 19 29.98 17.72 8.65
C VAL A 19 29.20 18.49 7.56
N MET A 20 27.87 18.46 7.66
CA MET A 20 26.94 19.15 6.76
C MET A 20 26.26 20.30 7.49
N ASP A 21 26.04 21.40 6.76
CA ASP A 21 25.32 22.57 7.25
C ASP A 21 23.80 22.44 7.03
N LEU A 22 23.03 23.21 7.79
CA LEU A 22 21.55 23.21 7.73
C LEU A 22 20.97 23.85 6.45
N ASP A 23 21.80 24.21 5.47
CA ASP A 23 21.41 24.89 4.22
C ASP A 23 20.88 23.92 3.15
N ASP A 24 20.83 22.62 3.44
CA ASP A 24 20.33 21.60 2.52
C ASP A 24 18.81 21.60 2.31
N CYS A 25 18.39 20.91 1.26
CA CYS A 25 16.99 20.67 0.92
C CYS A 25 16.44 19.41 1.63
N TYR A 26 15.35 19.57 2.37
CA TYR A 26 14.72 18.48 3.11
C TYR A 26 13.39 18.04 2.49
N ASP A 27 13.14 16.72 2.45
CA ASP A 27 11.85 16.15 2.06
C ASP A 27 10.76 16.42 3.12
N ASN A 28 9.63 16.98 2.66
CA ASN A 28 8.49 17.28 3.52
C ASN A 28 7.55 16.07 3.66
N GLU A 29 7.84 15.14 4.57
CA GLU A 29 6.89 14.08 4.96
C GLU A 29 5.92 14.55 6.07
N ALA A 30 4.79 13.87 6.27
CA ALA A 30 3.68 14.30 7.14
C ALA A 30 4.04 14.57 8.63
N VAL A 31 5.16 14.06 9.14
CA VAL A 31 5.67 14.37 10.49
C VAL A 31 6.40 15.73 10.54
N MET A 32 6.77 16.26 9.38
CA MET A 32 7.52 17.51 9.21
C MET A 32 6.59 18.73 9.11
N ALA A 33 5.41 18.58 8.52
CA ALA A 33 4.52 19.69 8.11
C ALA A 33 3.69 20.36 9.23
N GLY A 34 3.93 20.03 10.51
CA GLY A 34 3.17 20.61 11.62
C GLY A 34 3.37 22.14 11.74
N TYR A 35 2.33 22.93 11.48
CA TYR A 35 2.40 24.40 11.54
C TYR A 35 2.80 24.95 12.92
N LYS A 36 2.41 24.29 14.02
CA LYS A 36 2.71 24.78 15.38
C LYS A 36 3.95 24.13 15.99
N THR A 37 4.11 22.83 15.76
CA THR A 37 5.09 21.97 16.42
C THR A 37 5.64 20.89 15.47
N GLY A 38 5.69 21.17 14.17
CA GLY A 38 6.34 20.30 13.18
C GLY A 38 7.85 20.46 13.19
N VAL A 39 8.54 19.49 12.60
CA VAL A 39 9.99 19.53 12.42
C VAL A 39 10.39 20.65 11.46
N GLN A 40 9.60 20.88 10.40
CA GLN A 40 9.84 21.98 9.44
C GLN A 40 9.94 23.32 10.16
N LYS A 41 8.93 23.66 10.96
CA LYS A 41 8.92 24.93 11.71
C LYS A 41 10.14 25.07 12.63
N ARG A 42 10.49 24.03 13.39
CA ARG A 42 11.64 24.08 14.31
C ARG A 42 12.99 24.20 13.59
N ILE A 43 13.13 23.58 12.42
CA ILE A 43 14.34 23.74 11.60
C ILE A 43 14.38 25.13 10.98
N THR A 44 13.27 25.63 10.43
CA THR A 44 13.17 26.99 9.90
C THR A 44 13.44 28.06 10.96
N GLU A 45 13.02 27.84 12.21
CA GLU A 45 13.35 28.72 13.36
C GLU A 45 14.86 28.76 13.67
N LYS A 46 15.59 27.67 13.39
CA LYS A 46 17.06 27.61 13.56
C LYS A 46 17.82 28.13 12.34
N ASN A 47 17.30 27.88 11.14
CA ASN A 47 17.84 28.36 9.89
C ASN A 47 16.71 28.71 8.92
N ASN A 48 16.51 30.01 8.66
CA ASN A 48 15.48 30.48 7.74
C ASN A 48 15.83 30.24 6.26
N LEU A 49 17.06 29.81 5.96
CA LEU A 49 17.50 29.45 4.61
C LEU A 49 17.20 27.98 4.25
N ALA A 50 16.84 27.15 5.23
CA ALA A 50 16.51 25.75 5.00
C ALA A 50 15.28 25.61 4.08
N ILE A 51 15.46 24.87 2.97
CA ILE A 51 14.41 24.68 1.96
C ILE A 51 13.72 23.33 2.20
N PHE A 52 12.39 23.36 2.23
CA PHE A 52 11.57 22.15 2.34
C PHE A 52 10.82 21.94 1.03
N ILE A 53 11.10 20.83 0.36
CA ILE A 53 10.45 20.46 -0.90
C ILE A 53 9.53 19.27 -0.65
N ASN A 54 8.38 19.27 -1.31
CA ASN A 54 7.48 18.12 -1.26
C ASN A 54 8.12 16.96 -2.00
N CYS A 55 8.14 15.77 -1.40
CA CYS A 55 8.70 14.59 -2.05
C CYS A 55 7.91 14.27 -3.34
N ASP A 56 8.56 14.37 -4.50
CA ASP A 56 7.93 14.12 -5.81
C ASP A 56 7.28 12.74 -5.88
N ASN A 57 7.91 11.73 -5.25
CA ASN A 57 7.34 10.38 -5.14
C ASN A 57 6.02 10.37 -4.36
N HIS A 58 5.91 11.17 -3.31
CA HIS A 58 4.68 11.28 -2.53
C HIS A 58 3.59 12.02 -3.34
N SER A 59 3.94 13.13 -3.98
CA SER A 59 3.04 13.88 -4.86
C SER A 59 2.52 13.00 -6.00
N LEU A 60 3.39 12.24 -6.64
CA LEU A 60 3.02 11.31 -7.71
C LEU A 60 2.11 10.17 -7.19
N ASN A 61 2.42 9.62 -6.01
CA ASN A 61 1.56 8.62 -5.36
C ASN A 61 0.15 9.18 -5.10
N LEU A 62 0.05 10.42 -4.60
CA LEU A 62 -1.24 11.07 -4.35
C LEU A 62 -2.04 11.28 -5.64
N VAL A 63 -1.39 11.76 -6.71
CA VAL A 63 -2.04 11.92 -8.02
C VAL A 63 -2.57 10.59 -8.52
N GLY A 64 -1.74 9.53 -8.55
CA GLY A 64 -2.16 8.21 -9.01
C GLY A 64 -3.32 7.63 -8.19
N VAL A 65 -3.26 7.74 -6.86
CA VAL A 65 -4.35 7.29 -5.97
C VAL A 65 -5.62 8.10 -6.20
N HIS A 66 -5.51 9.43 -6.35
CA HIS A 66 -6.68 10.29 -6.55
C HIS A 66 -7.33 10.04 -7.92
N SER A 67 -6.53 9.94 -8.98
CA SER A 67 -7.00 9.62 -10.33
C SER A 67 -7.73 8.27 -10.36
N ALA A 68 -7.16 7.23 -9.75
CA ALA A 68 -7.81 5.91 -9.68
C ALA A 68 -9.13 5.94 -8.87
N LYS A 69 -9.26 6.86 -7.90
CA LYS A 69 -10.49 7.04 -7.12
C LYS A 69 -11.60 7.81 -7.85
N GLN A 70 -11.29 8.50 -8.95
CA GLN A 70 -12.31 9.22 -9.74
C GLN A 70 -13.08 8.29 -10.69
N ASP A 71 -12.52 7.13 -11.03
CA ASP A 71 -13.15 6.19 -11.95
C ASP A 71 -13.77 4.98 -11.21
N PRO A 72 -15.10 4.75 -11.32
CA PRO A 72 -15.77 3.66 -10.62
C PRO A 72 -15.25 2.26 -10.97
N VAL A 73 -14.80 2.06 -12.22
CA VAL A 73 -14.27 0.76 -12.68
C VAL A 73 -12.93 0.49 -11.99
N MET A 74 -12.04 1.48 -11.96
CA MET A 74 -10.76 1.41 -11.24
C MET A 74 -10.95 1.25 -9.73
N VAL A 75 -11.92 1.94 -9.13
CA VAL A 75 -12.28 1.75 -7.70
C VAL A 75 -12.70 0.30 -7.44
N THR A 76 -13.53 -0.26 -8.30
CA THR A 76 -14.03 -1.64 -8.18
C THR A 76 -12.90 -2.66 -8.39
N PHE A 77 -12.02 -2.40 -9.35
CA PHE A 77 -10.84 -3.21 -9.65
C PHE A 77 -9.90 -3.30 -8.45
N PHE A 78 -9.39 -2.16 -7.97
CA PHE A 78 -8.51 -2.14 -6.79
C PHE A 78 -9.23 -2.63 -5.53
N GLY A 79 -10.53 -2.37 -5.40
CA GLY A 79 -11.35 -2.93 -4.32
C GLY A 79 -11.45 -4.45 -4.36
N THR A 80 -11.30 -5.08 -5.53
CA THR A 80 -11.29 -6.55 -5.68
C THR A 80 -9.95 -7.15 -5.30
N ILE A 81 -8.85 -6.52 -5.73
CA ILE A 81 -7.49 -6.90 -5.30
C ILE A 81 -7.35 -6.79 -3.77
N GLN A 82 -7.82 -5.69 -3.20
CA GLN A 82 -7.80 -5.51 -1.74
C GLN A 82 -8.69 -6.52 -1.02
N ALA A 83 -9.87 -6.84 -1.56
CA ALA A 83 -10.76 -7.85 -0.96
C ALA A 83 -10.13 -9.25 -0.97
N LEU A 84 -9.41 -9.61 -2.04
CA LEU A 84 -8.65 -10.85 -2.13
C LEU A 84 -7.58 -10.94 -1.03
N TYR A 85 -6.80 -9.87 -0.87
CA TYR A 85 -5.79 -9.79 0.19
C TYR A 85 -6.41 -9.97 1.59
N VAL A 86 -7.46 -9.19 1.88
CA VAL A 86 -8.15 -9.22 3.18
C VAL A 86 -8.78 -10.58 3.45
N PHE A 87 -9.34 -11.24 2.43
CA PHE A 87 -9.89 -12.57 2.55
C PHE A 87 -8.83 -13.56 3.06
N PHE A 88 -7.69 -13.67 2.38
CA PHE A 88 -6.64 -14.59 2.82
C PHE A 88 -5.99 -14.16 4.13
N SER A 89 -5.67 -12.88 4.33
CA SER A 89 -4.92 -12.41 5.50
C SER A 89 -5.71 -12.45 6.81
N ARG A 90 -7.05 -12.50 6.76
CA ARG A 90 -7.92 -12.54 7.97
C ARG A 90 -8.01 -13.91 8.64
N SER A 91 -7.47 -14.96 8.03
CA SER A 91 -7.47 -16.31 8.59
C SER A 91 -6.12 -16.97 8.35
N THR A 92 -5.48 -17.46 9.41
CA THR A 92 -4.21 -18.20 9.30
C THR A 92 -4.35 -19.44 8.42
N SER A 93 -5.47 -20.17 8.52
CA SER A 93 -5.76 -21.32 7.66
C SER A 93 -5.84 -20.93 6.18
N ARG A 94 -6.60 -19.87 5.84
CA ARG A 94 -6.70 -19.39 4.45
C ARG A 94 -5.37 -18.86 3.94
N TRP A 95 -4.60 -18.21 4.80
CA TRP A 95 -3.26 -17.74 4.49
C TRP A 95 -2.31 -18.88 4.15
N GLU A 96 -2.34 -19.96 4.93
CA GLU A 96 -1.53 -21.16 4.66
C GLU A 96 -1.93 -21.80 3.32
N LYS A 97 -3.22 -21.88 3.01
CA LYS A 97 -3.73 -22.38 1.72
C LYS A 97 -3.20 -21.57 0.52
N VAL A 98 -3.16 -20.24 0.61
CA VAL A 98 -2.65 -19.41 -0.50
C VAL A 98 -1.13 -19.47 -0.61
N VAL A 99 -0.39 -19.50 0.50
CA VAL A 99 1.08 -19.59 0.50
C VAL A 99 1.58 -20.96 0.05
N SER A 100 0.82 -22.04 0.30
CA SER A 100 1.15 -23.38 -0.20
C SER A 100 0.87 -23.54 -1.70
N THR A 101 -0.14 -22.85 -2.22
CA THR A 101 -0.54 -22.91 -3.64
C THR A 101 0.31 -21.97 -4.49
N ILE A 102 0.57 -20.77 -3.98
CA ILE A 102 1.23 -19.70 -4.72
C ILE A 102 2.47 -19.26 -3.96
N PRO A 103 3.66 -19.20 -4.59
CA PRO A 103 4.88 -18.77 -3.92
C PRO A 103 4.87 -17.24 -3.78
N ILE A 104 3.98 -16.74 -2.91
CA ILE A 104 3.82 -15.31 -2.67
C ILE A 104 4.55 -14.92 -1.40
N THR A 105 5.38 -13.89 -1.52
CA THR A 105 5.74 -13.03 -0.39
C THR A 105 4.69 -11.91 -0.33
N VAL A 106 3.45 -12.19 0.08
CA VAL A 106 2.37 -11.20 -0.04
C VAL A 106 2.70 -10.05 0.91
N LYS A 107 2.98 -8.86 0.38
CA LYS A 107 3.05 -7.64 1.18
C LYS A 107 1.70 -6.95 1.08
N SER A 108 1.16 -6.50 2.22
CA SER A 108 -0.04 -5.66 2.28
C SER A 108 0.08 -4.48 1.32
N GLU A 109 -1.00 -4.16 0.60
CA GLU A 109 -1.11 -2.84 -0.01
C GLU A 109 -0.95 -1.78 1.08
N SER A 110 -0.05 -0.83 0.84
CA SER A 110 0.05 0.34 1.70
C SER A 110 -0.47 1.54 0.91
N GLU A 111 -1.44 2.26 1.46
CA GLU A 111 -1.95 3.52 0.86
C GLU A 111 -0.83 4.54 0.58
N ARG A 112 0.31 4.40 1.27
CA ARG A 112 1.47 5.29 1.16
C ARG A 112 2.42 4.96 0.00
N ARG A 113 2.29 3.82 -0.67
CA ARG A 113 3.23 3.42 -1.75
C ARG A 113 2.51 2.73 -2.91
N TRP A 114 2.30 3.46 -4.00
CA TRP A 114 1.79 2.94 -5.28
C TRP A 114 2.59 1.75 -5.81
N SER A 115 3.90 1.69 -5.52
CA SER A 115 4.75 0.54 -5.85
C SER A 115 4.24 -0.78 -5.27
N SER A 116 3.62 -0.76 -4.08
CA SER A 116 3.04 -1.96 -3.47
C SER A 116 1.83 -2.50 -4.26
N ARG A 117 1.01 -1.62 -4.85
CA ARG A 117 -0.10 -2.02 -5.74
C ARG A 117 0.43 -2.69 -7.01
N LYS A 118 1.49 -2.15 -7.60
CA LYS A 118 2.13 -2.75 -8.78
C LYS A 118 2.65 -4.17 -8.48
N GLU A 119 3.24 -4.39 -7.31
CA GLU A 119 3.68 -5.73 -6.89
C GLU A 119 2.51 -6.68 -6.68
N ALA A 120 1.44 -6.24 -6.01
CA ALA A 120 0.22 -7.03 -5.82
C ALA A 120 -0.42 -7.43 -7.16
N LEU A 121 -0.56 -6.48 -8.09
CA LEU A 121 -1.11 -6.72 -9.42
C LEU A 121 -0.28 -7.74 -10.22
N LYS A 122 1.05 -7.62 -10.19
CA LYS A 122 1.92 -8.60 -10.85
C LYS A 122 1.68 -10.02 -10.36
N LEU A 123 1.48 -10.19 -9.06
CA LEU A 123 1.23 -11.50 -8.46
C LEU A 123 -0.15 -12.03 -8.86
N VAL A 124 -1.19 -11.21 -8.76
CA VAL A 124 -2.56 -11.61 -9.17
C VAL A 124 -2.61 -11.94 -10.65
N THR A 125 -1.93 -11.17 -11.49
CA THR A 125 -1.85 -11.44 -12.95
C THR A 125 -1.11 -12.74 -13.22
N LYS A 126 0.00 -12.99 -12.53
CA LYS A 126 0.84 -14.17 -12.75
C LYS A 126 0.15 -15.47 -12.32
N TYR A 127 -0.63 -15.42 -11.25
CA TYR A 127 -1.23 -16.59 -10.62
C TYR A 127 -2.76 -16.53 -10.65
N LEU A 128 -3.33 -15.90 -11.67
CA LEU A 128 -4.78 -15.72 -11.78
C LEU A 128 -5.51 -17.06 -11.76
N ASP A 129 -5.07 -18.01 -12.58
CA ASP A 129 -5.68 -19.33 -12.69
C ASP A 129 -5.57 -20.10 -11.36
N ASP A 130 -4.38 -20.13 -10.75
CA ASP A 130 -4.15 -20.76 -9.45
C ASP A 130 -5.03 -20.15 -8.34
N LEU A 131 -5.25 -18.83 -8.37
CA LEU A 131 -6.13 -18.12 -7.43
C LEU A 131 -7.60 -18.51 -7.64
N LEU A 132 -8.04 -18.58 -8.89
CA LEU A 132 -9.41 -18.97 -9.22
C LEU A 132 -9.68 -20.43 -8.83
N ASP A 133 -8.74 -21.33 -9.13
CA ASP A 133 -8.82 -22.74 -8.76
C ASP A 133 -8.83 -22.91 -7.23
N LEU A 134 -7.97 -22.17 -6.51
CA LEU A 134 -7.96 -22.18 -5.05
C LEU A 134 -9.30 -21.71 -4.47
N LEU A 135 -9.83 -20.59 -4.94
CA LEU A 135 -11.13 -20.09 -4.48
C LEU A 135 -12.26 -21.06 -4.84
N HIS A 136 -12.20 -21.71 -6.00
CA HIS A 136 -13.18 -22.72 -6.41
C HIS A 136 -13.16 -23.94 -5.48
N ASN A 137 -11.96 -24.46 -5.18
CA ASN A 137 -11.79 -25.56 -4.23
C ASN A 137 -12.35 -25.21 -2.85
N MET A 138 -12.19 -23.97 -2.40
CA MET A 138 -12.77 -23.49 -1.13
C MET A 138 -14.30 -23.38 -1.17
N VAL A 139 -14.91 -23.22 -2.35
CA VAL A 139 -16.37 -23.20 -2.52
C VAL A 139 -16.96 -24.60 -2.52
N GLU A 140 -16.22 -25.59 -3.03
CA GLU A 140 -16.65 -26.99 -3.08
C GLU A 140 -16.35 -27.78 -1.79
N ASP A 141 -15.51 -27.24 -0.90
CA ASP A 141 -15.17 -27.84 0.38
C ASP A 141 -16.38 -27.82 1.35
N ALA A 142 -16.95 -29.01 1.59
CA ALA A 142 -18.11 -29.17 2.46
C ALA A 142 -17.81 -28.92 3.95
N ASP A 143 -16.53 -28.95 4.34
CA ASP A 143 -16.08 -28.70 5.72
C ASP A 143 -15.72 -27.21 5.95
N GLU A 144 -15.77 -26.37 4.91
CA GLU A 144 -15.54 -24.94 5.03
C GLU A 144 -16.72 -24.19 5.65
N ILE A 145 -16.40 -23.05 6.27
CA ILE A 145 -17.40 -22.21 6.92
C ILE A 145 -18.25 -21.53 5.85
N LEU A 146 -19.58 -21.46 6.05
CA LEU A 146 -20.53 -20.84 5.11
C LEU A 146 -20.14 -19.41 4.69
N GLU A 147 -19.57 -18.62 5.61
CA GLU A 147 -19.05 -17.28 5.31
C GLU A 147 -17.88 -17.34 4.33
N THR A 148 -16.91 -18.25 4.57
CA THR A 148 -15.77 -18.46 3.67
C THR A 148 -16.22 -18.88 2.27
N ILE A 149 -17.17 -19.81 2.17
CA ILE A 149 -17.73 -20.29 0.89
C ILE A 149 -18.40 -19.13 0.14
N SER A 150 -19.24 -18.35 0.82
CA SER A 150 -19.93 -17.20 0.25
C SER A 150 -18.94 -16.14 -0.25
N ASP A 151 -17.96 -15.78 0.59
CA ASP A 151 -16.94 -14.78 0.25
C ASP A 151 -16.05 -15.25 -0.91
N ALA A 152 -15.61 -16.51 -0.91
CA ALA A 152 -14.81 -17.09 -1.99
C ALA A 152 -15.58 -17.06 -3.32
N LYS A 153 -16.86 -17.46 -3.30
CA LYS A 153 -17.73 -17.41 -4.49
C LYS A 153 -17.90 -15.98 -5.01
N ASN A 154 -18.09 -15.01 -4.12
CA ASN A 154 -18.19 -13.60 -4.49
C ASN A 154 -16.89 -13.08 -5.10
N LEU A 155 -15.73 -13.48 -4.56
CA LEU A 155 -14.43 -13.11 -5.12
C LEU A 155 -14.21 -13.72 -6.51
N CYS A 156 -14.51 -15.00 -6.71
CA CYS A 156 -14.48 -15.62 -8.04
C CYS A 156 -15.30 -14.83 -9.06
N ASN A 157 -16.55 -14.53 -8.72
CA ASN A 157 -17.44 -13.79 -9.61
C ASN A 157 -16.87 -12.41 -9.96
N ARG A 158 -16.30 -11.69 -9.00
CA ARG A 158 -15.69 -10.37 -9.24
C ARG A 158 -14.45 -10.44 -10.11
N MET A 159 -13.61 -11.47 -9.92
CA MET A 159 -12.39 -11.68 -10.69
C MET A 159 -12.65 -12.11 -12.14
N LEU A 160 -13.82 -12.71 -12.42
CA LEU A 160 -14.23 -13.15 -13.75
C LEU A 160 -14.98 -12.09 -14.57
N ILE A 161 -15.23 -10.90 -14.01
CA ILE A 161 -15.85 -9.79 -14.76
C ILE A 161 -14.89 -9.28 -15.84
N CYS A 162 -15.42 -9.00 -17.04
CA CYS A 162 -14.64 -8.49 -18.16
C CYS A 162 -13.78 -7.27 -17.79
N ASP A 163 -14.35 -6.28 -17.12
CA ASP A 163 -13.62 -5.09 -16.68
C ASP A 163 -12.41 -5.44 -15.80
N PHE A 164 -12.55 -6.41 -14.90
CA PHE A 164 -11.44 -6.84 -14.05
C PHE A 164 -10.34 -7.52 -14.88
N LEU A 165 -10.72 -8.45 -15.76
CA LEU A 165 -9.77 -9.18 -16.60
C LEU A 165 -9.05 -8.26 -17.59
N THR A 166 -9.75 -7.30 -18.18
CA THR A 166 -9.15 -6.32 -19.09
C THR A 166 -8.14 -5.43 -18.36
N LEU A 167 -8.49 -4.92 -17.18
CA LEU A 167 -7.59 -4.08 -16.37
C LEU A 167 -6.41 -4.85 -15.78
N LEU A 168 -6.54 -6.16 -15.56
CA LEU A 168 -5.44 -7.01 -15.11
C LEU A 168 -4.40 -7.26 -16.21
N GLY A 169 -4.81 -7.21 -17.49
CA GLY A 169 -3.95 -7.43 -18.65
C GLY A 169 -3.16 -6.20 -19.14
N PHE A 170 -3.44 -5.00 -18.61
CA PHE A 170 -2.72 -3.75 -18.88
C PHE A 170 -1.55 -3.54 -17.91
#